data_AF-A0A427U5Z6-F1
#
_entry.id   AF-A0A427U5Z6-F1
#
_cell.length_a   1.000
_cell.length_b   1.000
_cell.length_c   1.000
_cell.angle_alpha   90.00
_cell.angle_beta   90.00
_cell.angle_gamma   90.00
#
_symmetry.space_group_name_H-M   'P 1'
#
loop_
_entity.id
_entity.type
_entity.pdbx_description
1 polymer ?
#
loop_
_entity_poly.entity_id
_entity_poly.type
_entity_poly.pdbx_seq_one_letter_code
_entity_poly.pdbx_strand_id
1 'polypeptide(L)'
;MVEQLSGESNQKLVVHAKPHKLIKIDNLSGYYIKQLNTQEALEREWTALNECKGSGIQSVLYVDWERLQLTLEFDRYAIPLSEFGPQDLALFNSLIPDIINVISHCHKNGWVHGDIKPSNMLYVPYLEDIRLIDFGASLRLGTSRELLTDWQGTPMFASSKQMNGEGLVTVDDDWYSLMKIINQVIHNG
;
A
#
# COMPACT_ATOMS: atom_id res chain seq x y z
N MET A 1 -21.08 -14.28 -28.12
CA MET A 1 -19.64 -14.43 -28.45
C MET A 1 -18.95 -13.26 -27.75
N VAL A 2 -18.48 -13.50 -26.54
CA VAL A 2 -17.86 -12.45 -25.70
C VAL A 2 -16.37 -12.49 -26.03
N GLU A 3 -15.85 -11.40 -26.60
CA GLU A 3 -14.44 -11.26 -26.89
C GLU A 3 -13.64 -11.29 -25.58
N GLN A 4 -12.84 -12.36 -25.42
CA GLN A 4 -11.74 -12.40 -24.46
C GLN A 4 -10.68 -11.39 -24.92
N LEU A 5 -10.73 -10.18 -24.39
CA LEU A 5 -9.61 -9.26 -24.43
C LEU A 5 -8.65 -9.60 -23.27
N SER A 6 -7.46 -10.03 -23.65
CA SER A 6 -6.28 -10.43 -22.87
C SER A 6 -6.17 -9.79 -21.47
N GLY A 7 -6.27 -10.65 -20.43
CA GLY A 7 -6.42 -10.29 -19.02
C GLY A 7 -5.15 -10.34 -18.15
N GLU A 8 -3.95 -10.33 -18.71
CA GLU A 8 -2.73 -10.55 -17.91
C GLU A 8 -2.21 -9.30 -17.19
N SER A 9 -2.32 -8.10 -17.78
CA SER A 9 -1.88 -6.85 -17.14
C SER A 9 -2.89 -6.32 -16.11
N ASN A 10 -4.19 -6.54 -16.34
CA ASN A 10 -5.26 -6.04 -15.47
C ASN A 10 -5.40 -6.83 -14.14
N GLN A 11 -4.86 -8.05 -14.05
CA GLN A 11 -4.87 -8.84 -12.81
C GLN A 11 -3.76 -8.42 -11.84
N LYS A 12 -2.63 -7.88 -12.31
CA LYS A 12 -1.42 -7.72 -11.48
C LYS A 12 -1.57 -6.68 -10.35
N LEU A 13 -2.13 -5.50 -10.62
CA LEU A 13 -2.46 -4.49 -9.61
C LEU A 13 -3.27 -5.05 -8.45
N VAL A 14 -4.21 -5.94 -8.78
CA VAL A 14 -5.16 -6.49 -7.81
C VAL A 14 -4.63 -7.76 -7.13
N VAL A 15 -3.67 -8.46 -7.74
CA VAL A 15 -2.97 -9.61 -7.15
C VAL A 15 -1.98 -9.17 -6.05
N HIS A 16 -1.53 -7.91 -6.03
CA HIS A 16 -0.66 -7.39 -4.98
C HIS A 16 -1.39 -7.04 -3.67
N ALA A 17 -2.69 -6.70 -3.74
CA ALA A 17 -3.56 -6.81 -2.57
C ALA A 17 -3.78 -8.31 -2.32
N LYS A 18 -3.18 -8.86 -1.24
CA LYS A 18 -3.15 -10.31 -0.93
C LYS A 18 -4.40 -11.04 -1.50
N PRO A 19 -4.26 -11.94 -2.49
CA PRO A 19 -5.35 -12.37 -3.38
C PRO A 19 -6.55 -13.01 -2.67
N HIS A 20 -6.37 -13.50 -1.45
CA HIS A 20 -7.44 -14.03 -0.61
C HIS A 20 -8.37 -12.96 0.00
N LYS A 21 -8.09 -11.68 -0.22
CA LYS A 21 -8.91 -10.56 0.28
C LYS A 21 -9.74 -9.89 -0.81
N LEU A 22 -9.57 -10.22 -2.09
CA LEU A 22 -10.32 -9.55 -3.16
C LEU A 22 -11.63 -10.29 -3.46
N ILE A 23 -12.74 -9.57 -3.44
CA ILE A 23 -14.06 -10.13 -3.77
C ILE A 23 -14.46 -9.83 -5.21
N LYS A 24 -14.26 -8.58 -5.65
CA LYS A 24 -14.74 -8.09 -6.94
C LYS A 24 -13.85 -6.96 -7.45
N ILE A 25 -13.66 -6.94 -8.76
CA ILE A 25 -13.13 -5.78 -9.50
C ILE A 25 -14.21 -5.36 -10.50
N ASP A 26 -14.47 -4.06 -10.59
CA ASP A 26 -15.30 -3.48 -11.63
C ASP A 26 -14.48 -2.43 -12.39
N ASN A 27 -13.90 -2.86 -13.53
CA ASN A 27 -13.04 -2.03 -14.37
C ASN A 27 -13.80 -0.88 -15.04
N LEU A 28 -15.11 -1.02 -15.25
CA LEU A 28 -15.94 0.04 -15.84
C LEU A 28 -16.25 1.11 -14.80
N SER A 29 -16.50 0.67 -13.56
CA SER A 29 -16.83 1.57 -12.46
C SER A 29 -15.61 2.07 -11.68
N GLY A 30 -14.40 1.58 -11.96
CA GLY A 30 -13.16 2.04 -11.34
C GLY A 30 -13.07 1.74 -9.84
N TYR A 31 -13.49 0.54 -9.40
CA TYR A 31 -13.33 0.12 -8.00
C TYR A 31 -13.05 -1.37 -7.84
N TYR A 32 -12.56 -1.74 -6.66
CA TYR A 32 -12.50 -3.12 -6.20
C TYR A 32 -13.00 -3.25 -4.75
N ILE A 33 -13.42 -4.45 -4.35
CA ILE A 33 -13.91 -4.74 -3.00
C ILE A 33 -12.92 -5.66 -2.29
N LYS A 34 -12.43 -5.22 -1.13
CA LYS A 34 -11.54 -5.95 -0.22
C LYS A 34 -12.34 -6.53 0.95
N GLN A 35 -12.30 -7.83 1.14
CA GLN A 35 -12.76 -8.58 2.31
C GLN A 35 -11.72 -8.53 3.42
N LEU A 36 -12.17 -8.22 4.63
CA LEU A 36 -11.37 -8.28 5.85
C LEU A 36 -11.87 -9.43 6.74
N ASN A 37 -10.98 -9.94 7.58
CA ASN A 37 -11.24 -11.14 8.38
C ASN A 37 -11.78 -10.81 9.77
N THR A 38 -11.55 -9.59 10.27
CA THR A 38 -11.97 -9.16 11.61
C THR A 38 -12.43 -7.71 11.58
N GLN A 39 -13.21 -7.33 12.61
CA GLN A 39 -13.64 -5.95 12.85
C GLN A 39 -12.43 -5.03 13.04
N GLU A 40 -11.45 -5.46 13.83
CA GLU A 40 -10.25 -4.67 14.15
C GLU A 40 -9.41 -4.42 12.90
N ALA A 41 -9.32 -5.39 11.98
CA ALA A 41 -8.61 -5.22 10.72
C ALA A 41 -9.33 -4.22 9.79
N LEU A 42 -10.66 -4.28 9.73
CA LEU A 42 -11.46 -3.31 8.96
C LEU A 42 -11.33 -1.90 9.55
N GLU A 43 -11.57 -1.76 10.86
CA GLU A 43 -11.49 -0.48 11.57
C GLU A 43 -10.12 0.15 11.37
N ARG A 44 -9.05 -0.61 11.59
CA ARG A 44 -7.67 -0.10 11.44
C ARG A 44 -7.38 0.40 10.03
N GLU A 45 -7.66 -0.40 9.00
CA GLU A 45 -7.37 -0.02 7.63
C GLU A 45 -8.24 1.16 7.18
N TRP A 46 -9.54 1.14 7.50
CA TRP A 46 -10.45 2.24 7.18
C TRP A 46 -10.06 3.54 7.88
N THR A 47 -9.75 3.51 9.18
CA THR A 47 -9.35 4.70 9.93
C THR A 47 -8.06 5.28 9.39
N ALA A 48 -7.05 4.45 9.11
CA ALA A 48 -5.78 4.92 8.56
C ALA A 48 -5.99 5.61 7.19
N LEU A 49 -6.76 4.99 6.29
CA LEU A 49 -7.10 5.58 4.98
C LEU A 49 -7.90 6.88 5.10
N ASN A 50 -8.90 6.92 5.99
CA ASN A 50 -9.78 8.08 6.13
C ASN A 50 -9.06 9.27 6.79
N GLU A 51 -8.18 9.03 7.76
CA GLU A 51 -7.42 10.11 8.41
C GLU A 51 -6.22 10.56 7.59
N CYS A 52 -5.60 9.66 6.82
CA CYS A 52 -4.53 10.03 5.89
C CYS A 52 -5.07 10.53 4.55
N LYS A 53 -6.39 10.64 4.33
CA LYS A 53 -6.94 11.01 3.01
C LYS A 53 -6.27 12.25 2.42
N GLY A 54 -5.94 12.20 1.13
CA GLY A 54 -5.21 13.27 0.45
C GLY A 54 -4.63 12.80 -0.87
N SER A 55 -3.85 13.68 -1.52
CA SER A 55 -3.12 13.31 -2.74
C SER A 55 -2.21 12.11 -2.47
N GLY A 56 -2.16 11.20 -3.41
CA GLY A 56 -1.34 9.99 -3.33
C GLY A 56 -1.81 8.93 -2.33
N ILE A 57 -2.97 9.05 -1.70
CA ILE A 57 -3.48 8.03 -0.76
C ILE A 57 -4.66 7.30 -1.40
N GLN A 58 -4.69 5.98 -1.27
CA GLN A 58 -5.80 5.15 -1.75
C GLN A 58 -7.17 5.66 -1.24
N SER A 59 -8.10 5.93 -2.15
CA SER A 59 -9.44 6.39 -1.78
C SER A 59 -10.34 5.24 -1.35
N VAL A 60 -11.08 5.46 -0.25
CA VAL A 60 -12.20 4.62 0.18
C VAL A 60 -13.49 5.19 -0.40
N LEU A 61 -14.25 4.35 -1.11
CA LEU A 61 -15.56 4.72 -1.67
C LEU A 61 -16.71 4.33 -0.75
N TYR A 62 -16.60 3.17 -0.11
CA TYR A 62 -17.63 2.64 0.79
C TYR A 62 -17.03 1.65 1.79
N VAL A 63 -17.65 1.55 2.97
CA VAL A 63 -17.34 0.55 3.99
C VAL A 63 -18.62 -0.21 4.38
N ASP A 64 -18.55 -1.53 4.36
CA ASP A 64 -19.60 -2.43 4.83
C ASP A 64 -19.11 -3.08 6.14
N TRP A 65 -19.57 -2.55 7.27
CA TRP A 65 -19.19 -3.05 8.59
C TRP A 65 -19.78 -4.43 8.90
N GLU A 66 -20.96 -4.75 8.37
CA GLU A 66 -21.60 -6.04 8.62
C GLU A 66 -20.89 -7.17 7.87
N ARG A 67 -20.47 -6.89 6.64
CA ARG A 67 -19.75 -7.87 5.81
C ARG A 67 -18.24 -7.79 5.94
N LEU A 68 -17.71 -6.84 6.72
CA LEU A 68 -16.29 -6.57 6.86
C LEU A 68 -15.60 -6.25 5.52
N GLN A 69 -16.15 -5.33 4.73
CA GLN A 69 -15.66 -5.00 3.39
C GLN A 69 -15.29 -3.53 3.21
N LEU A 70 -14.24 -3.29 2.41
CA LEU A 70 -13.89 -1.97 1.89
C LEU A 70 -14.06 -1.95 0.37
N THR A 71 -14.84 -1.01 -0.14
CA THR A 71 -14.86 -0.65 -1.55
C THR A 71 -13.85 0.47 -1.77
N LEU A 72 -12.83 0.20 -2.58
CA LEU A 72 -11.68 1.06 -2.82
C LEU A 72 -11.64 1.48 -4.29
N GLU A 73 -11.23 2.72 -4.54
CA GLU A 73 -11.01 3.21 -5.90
C GLU A 73 -9.95 2.36 -6.63
N PHE A 74 -10.20 2.04 -7.89
CA PHE A 74 -9.29 1.28 -8.74
C PHE A 74 -8.92 2.12 -9.96
N ASP A 75 -7.62 2.31 -10.14
CA ASP A 75 -7.07 2.86 -11.37
C ASP A 75 -6.39 1.75 -12.18
N ARG A 76 -6.99 1.44 -13.32
CA ARG A 76 -6.51 0.39 -14.24
C ARG A 76 -5.21 0.74 -14.97
N TYR A 77 -4.81 2.01 -14.96
CA TYR A 77 -3.59 2.48 -15.62
C TYR A 77 -2.44 2.69 -14.64
N ALA A 78 -2.70 2.59 -13.34
CA ALA A 78 -1.67 2.65 -12.33
C ALA A 78 -0.73 1.44 -12.47
N ILE A 79 0.54 1.59 -12.12
CA ILE A 79 1.56 0.54 -12.27
C ILE A 79 2.26 0.37 -10.93
N PRO A 80 2.25 -0.83 -10.31
CA PRO A 80 3.03 -1.06 -9.10
C PRO A 80 4.51 -0.87 -9.37
N LEU A 81 5.23 -0.21 -8.46
CA LEU A 81 6.69 -0.03 -8.61
C LEU A 81 7.43 -1.38 -8.60
N SER A 82 6.82 -2.47 -8.12
CA SER A 82 7.39 -3.82 -8.25
C SER A 82 7.43 -4.35 -9.69
N GLU A 83 6.72 -3.72 -10.62
CA GLU A 83 6.79 -4.06 -12.06
C GLU A 83 7.85 -3.27 -12.83
N PHE A 84 8.51 -2.30 -12.17
CA PHE A 84 9.54 -1.48 -12.82
C PHE A 84 10.77 -2.34 -13.14
N GLY A 85 11.31 -2.17 -14.35
CA GLY A 85 12.54 -2.79 -14.79
C GLY A 85 13.71 -1.81 -14.85
N PRO A 86 14.90 -2.26 -15.31
CA PRO A 86 16.08 -1.39 -15.47
C PRO A 86 15.84 -0.15 -16.35
N GLN A 87 14.93 -0.24 -17.32
CA GLN A 87 14.54 0.89 -18.17
C GLN A 87 13.79 2.00 -17.42
N ASP A 88 13.17 1.68 -16.28
CA ASP A 88 12.33 2.60 -15.51
C ASP A 88 13.10 3.31 -14.38
N LEU A 89 14.41 3.05 -14.24
CA LEU A 89 15.24 3.60 -13.16
C LEU A 89 15.25 5.13 -13.12
N ALA A 90 15.30 5.78 -14.29
CA ALA A 90 15.26 7.24 -14.37
C ALA A 90 13.93 7.80 -13.84
N LEU A 91 12.82 7.12 -14.18
CA LEU A 91 11.49 7.46 -13.70
C LEU A 91 11.34 7.18 -12.19
N PHE A 92 11.81 6.03 -11.71
CA PHE A 92 11.82 5.73 -10.28
C PHE A 92 12.55 6.83 -9.48
N ASN A 93 13.73 7.25 -9.95
CA ASN A 93 14.50 8.30 -9.30
C ASN A 93 13.77 9.65 -9.29
N SER A 94 13.04 10.00 -10.35
CA SER A 94 12.24 11.23 -10.37
C SER A 94 11.03 11.18 -9.44
N LEU A 95 10.52 9.99 -9.10
CA LEU A 95 9.37 9.79 -8.21
C LEU A 95 9.75 9.74 -6.72
N ILE A 96 11.04 9.64 -6.36
CA ILE A 96 11.49 9.60 -4.97
C ILE A 96 10.93 10.76 -4.12
N PRO A 97 10.92 12.03 -4.58
CA PRO A 97 10.31 13.13 -3.83
C PRO A 97 8.83 12.89 -3.50
N ASP A 98 8.05 12.37 -4.45
CA ASP A 98 6.62 12.11 -4.26
C ASP A 98 6.38 10.93 -3.32
N ILE A 99 7.21 9.88 -3.40
CA ILE A 99 7.23 8.77 -2.43
C ILE A 99 7.49 9.29 -1.01
N ILE A 100 8.49 10.17 -0.84
CA ILE A 100 8.80 10.77 0.47
C ILE A 100 7.63 11.63 0.95
N ASN A 101 7.01 12.40 0.06
CA ASN A 101 5.88 13.28 0.39
C ASN A 101 4.67 12.48 0.88
N VAL A 102 4.28 11.40 0.19
CA VAL A 102 3.12 10.59 0.57
C VAL A 102 3.35 9.84 1.89
N ILE A 103 4.56 9.31 2.13
CA ILE A 103 4.90 8.67 3.41
C ILE A 103 4.89 9.70 4.55
N SER A 104 5.51 10.86 4.32
CA SER A 104 5.53 11.96 5.29
C SER A 104 4.12 12.47 5.61
N HIS A 105 3.22 12.44 4.63
CA HIS A 105 1.81 12.80 4.83
C HIS A 105 1.12 11.83 5.80
N CYS A 106 1.32 10.52 5.68
CA CYS A 106 0.84 9.55 6.68
C CYS A 106 1.40 9.86 8.08
N HIS A 107 2.71 10.11 8.18
CA HIS A 107 3.38 10.39 9.46
C HIS A 107 2.84 11.64 10.14
N LYS A 108 2.60 12.71 9.36
CA LYS A 108 1.99 13.96 9.86
C LYS A 108 0.57 13.75 10.40
N ASN A 109 -0.16 12.76 9.88
CA ASN A 109 -1.49 12.37 10.36
C ASN A 109 -1.44 11.33 11.50
N GLY A 110 -0.25 11.05 12.05
CA GLY A 110 -0.10 10.17 13.22
C GLY A 110 -0.03 8.68 12.89
N TRP A 111 0.14 8.32 11.61
CA TRP A 111 0.15 6.94 11.13
C TRP A 111 1.50 6.55 10.54
N VAL A 112 1.94 5.33 10.82
CA VAL A 112 3.02 4.65 10.12
C VAL A 112 2.36 3.62 9.21
N HIS A 113 2.75 3.58 7.93
CA HIS A 113 2.17 2.62 6.99
C HIS A 113 2.56 1.19 7.35
N GLY A 114 3.81 0.98 7.77
CA GLY A 114 4.28 -0.29 8.34
C GLY A 114 4.55 -1.41 7.33
N ASP A 115 4.32 -1.17 6.04
CA ASP A 115 4.56 -2.15 4.95
C ASP A 115 4.91 -1.43 3.64
N ILE A 116 5.81 -0.44 3.73
CA ILE A 116 6.35 0.25 2.54
C ILE A 116 7.16 -0.75 1.72
N LYS A 117 6.70 -0.98 0.48
CA LYS A 117 7.35 -1.87 -0.49
C LYS A 117 6.91 -1.49 -1.91
N PRO A 118 7.66 -1.88 -2.96
CA PRO A 118 7.36 -1.48 -4.33
C PRO A 118 5.95 -1.87 -4.80
N SER A 119 5.39 -2.99 -4.32
CA SER A 119 4.03 -3.40 -4.72
C SER A 119 2.90 -2.60 -4.05
N ASN A 120 3.21 -1.81 -3.01
CA ASN A 120 2.24 -0.95 -2.31
C ASN A 120 2.34 0.51 -2.75
N MET A 121 3.22 0.82 -3.71
CA MET A 121 3.33 2.13 -4.33
C MET A 121 2.99 1.98 -5.80
N LEU A 122 2.00 2.73 -6.27
CA LEU A 122 1.56 2.71 -7.65
C LEU A 122 1.96 4.01 -8.33
N TYR A 123 2.63 3.93 -9.47
CA TYR A 123 2.80 5.07 -10.37
C TYR A 123 1.52 5.28 -11.17
N VAL A 124 1.04 6.52 -11.27
CA VAL A 124 -0.14 6.91 -12.06
C VAL A 124 0.31 7.75 -13.25
N PRO A 125 0.50 7.16 -14.45
CA PRO A 125 1.24 7.81 -15.54
C PRO A 125 0.65 9.14 -16.03
N TYR A 126 -0.67 9.26 -16.03
CA TYR A 126 -1.35 10.46 -16.51
C TYR A 126 -1.42 11.58 -15.47
N LEU A 127 -1.05 11.30 -14.22
CA LEU A 127 -0.89 12.30 -13.16
C LEU A 127 0.58 12.59 -12.84
N GLU A 128 1.51 11.77 -13.37
CA GLU A 128 2.92 11.78 -13.00
C GLU A 128 3.14 11.71 -11.47
N ASP A 129 2.27 10.98 -10.76
CA ASP A 129 2.23 10.93 -9.29
C ASP A 129 2.28 9.48 -8.76
N ILE A 130 2.52 9.33 -7.45
CA ILE A 130 2.50 8.06 -6.73
C ILE A 130 1.23 7.95 -5.88
N ARG A 131 0.64 6.76 -5.87
CA ARG A 131 -0.42 6.37 -4.95
C ARG A 131 0.06 5.25 -4.01
N LEU A 132 0.02 5.51 -2.71
CA LEU A 132 0.27 4.55 -1.65
C LEU A 132 -1.02 3.77 -1.35
N ILE A 133 -0.91 2.45 -1.33
CA ILE A 133 -2.03 1.50 -1.18
C ILE A 133 -1.76 0.47 -0.07
N ASP A 134 -2.80 -0.28 0.31
CA ASP A 134 -2.76 -1.37 1.31
C ASP A 134 -2.33 -0.92 2.71
N PHE A 135 -3.20 -0.16 3.35
CA PHE A 135 -3.02 0.33 4.73
C PHE A 135 -3.31 -0.74 5.79
N GLY A 136 -3.47 -2.01 5.39
CA GLY A 136 -3.78 -3.13 6.27
C GLY A 136 -2.66 -3.49 7.25
N ALA A 137 -1.46 -2.90 7.16
CA ALA A 137 -0.38 -3.01 8.14
C ALA A 137 -0.20 -1.73 8.98
N SER A 138 -0.96 -0.67 8.70
CA SER A 138 -0.76 0.64 9.32
C SER A 138 -1.04 0.59 10.81
N LEU A 139 -0.27 1.37 11.56
CA LEU A 139 -0.44 1.57 13.00
C LEU A 139 -0.23 3.02 13.40
N ARG A 140 -0.78 3.40 14.56
CA ARG A 140 -0.55 4.71 15.16
C ARG A 140 0.91 4.84 15.62
N LEU A 141 1.46 6.03 15.43
CA LEU A 141 2.74 6.39 16.03
C LEU A 141 2.68 6.22 17.56
N GLY A 142 3.70 5.57 18.12
CA GLY A 142 3.79 5.30 19.56
C GLY A 142 3.03 4.07 20.05
N THR A 143 2.33 3.33 19.18
CA THR A 143 1.76 2.02 19.55
C THR A 143 2.87 1.07 19.98
N SER A 144 2.71 0.42 21.14
CA SER A 144 3.60 -0.67 21.59
C SER A 144 3.30 -1.93 20.80
N ARG A 145 4.32 -2.50 20.16
CA ARG A 145 4.17 -3.73 19.37
C ARG A 145 3.91 -4.95 20.22
N GLU A 146 4.36 -4.93 21.47
CA GLU A 146 4.13 -5.99 22.45
C GLU A 146 2.66 -6.16 22.82
N LEU A 147 1.82 -5.14 22.57
CA LEU A 147 0.38 -5.17 22.83
C LEU A 147 -0.43 -5.59 21.60
N LEU A 148 0.21 -5.84 20.45
CA LEU A 148 -0.48 -6.20 19.22
C LEU A 148 -0.80 -7.70 19.21
N THR A 149 -2.06 -8.03 18.96
CA THR A 149 -2.53 -9.40 18.81
C THR A 149 -2.32 -9.94 17.38
N ASP A 150 -2.22 -9.05 16.40
CA ASP A 150 -1.87 -9.34 15.01
C ASP A 150 -0.89 -8.28 14.51
N TRP A 151 0.16 -8.73 13.83
CA TRP A 151 1.20 -7.87 13.26
C TRP A 151 1.53 -8.33 11.85
N GLN A 152 1.59 -7.37 10.92
CA GLN A 152 1.87 -7.63 9.51
C GLN A 152 3.06 -6.79 9.06
N GLY A 153 3.91 -7.39 8.24
CA GLY A 153 5.04 -6.72 7.60
C GLY A 153 5.71 -7.67 6.62
N THR A 154 6.41 -7.11 5.63
CA THR A 154 7.16 -7.90 4.66
C THR A 154 8.62 -8.04 5.11
N PRO A 155 9.10 -9.26 5.48
CA PRO A 155 10.44 -9.45 6.08
C PRO A 155 11.61 -8.90 5.24
N MET A 156 11.44 -8.85 3.92
CA MET A 156 12.47 -8.33 3.00
C MET A 156 12.74 -6.82 3.17
N PHE A 157 11.75 -6.06 3.63
CA PHE A 157 11.81 -4.59 3.73
C PHE A 157 11.84 -4.10 5.17
N ALA A 158 11.20 -4.82 6.09
CA ALA A 158 11.07 -4.43 7.49
C ALA A 158 12.37 -4.58 8.31
N SER A 159 12.50 -3.80 9.39
CA SER A 159 13.60 -3.93 10.36
C SER A 159 13.44 -5.17 11.24
N SER A 160 14.51 -5.66 11.85
CA SER A 160 14.43 -6.82 12.77
C SER A 160 13.54 -6.53 13.98
N LYS A 161 13.67 -5.33 14.57
CA LYS A 161 12.83 -4.86 15.67
C LYS A 161 11.34 -4.87 15.29
N GLN A 162 11.04 -4.37 14.09
CA GLN A 162 9.69 -4.39 13.55
C GLN A 162 9.18 -5.82 13.35
N MET A 163 9.99 -6.72 12.79
CA MET A 163 9.61 -8.11 12.55
C MET A 163 9.46 -8.94 13.83
N ASN A 164 10.22 -8.62 14.86
CA ASN A 164 10.14 -9.29 16.16
C ASN A 164 9.00 -8.76 17.05
N GLY A 165 8.29 -7.71 16.62
CA GLY A 165 7.23 -7.10 17.44
C GLY A 165 7.79 -6.32 18.63
N GLU A 166 9.00 -5.78 18.52
CA GLU A 166 9.70 -5.12 19.63
C GLU A 166 9.52 -3.59 19.62
N GLY A 167 9.28 -3.02 20.79
CA GLY A 167 9.22 -1.59 21.05
C GLY A 167 8.07 -0.86 20.35
N LEU A 168 8.20 0.47 20.32
CA LEU A 168 7.18 1.36 19.78
C LEU A 168 7.24 1.49 18.26
N VAL A 169 6.07 1.63 17.64
CA VAL A 169 5.89 2.03 16.24
C VAL A 169 6.39 3.45 16.04
N THR A 170 7.28 3.64 15.08
CA THR A 170 7.93 4.93 14.79
C THR A 170 8.01 5.18 13.30
N VAL A 171 8.20 6.44 12.90
CA VAL A 171 8.40 6.81 11.49
C VAL A 171 9.60 6.10 10.85
N ASP A 172 10.59 5.72 11.66
CA ASP A 172 11.80 5.03 11.22
C ASP A 172 11.51 3.67 10.57
N ASP A 173 10.37 3.04 10.86
CA ASP A 173 9.98 1.76 10.25
C ASP A 173 9.70 1.91 8.74
N ASP A 174 9.02 2.99 8.36
CA ASP A 174 8.77 3.30 6.95
C ASP A 174 10.05 3.80 6.25
N TRP A 175 10.87 4.62 6.94
CA TRP A 175 12.13 5.12 6.38
C TRP A 175 13.17 4.02 6.17
N TYR A 176 13.26 3.07 7.09
CA TYR A 176 14.09 1.88 6.92
C TYR A 176 13.67 1.09 5.67
N SER A 177 12.37 0.88 5.50
CA SER A 177 11.81 0.16 4.34
C SER A 177 12.11 0.89 3.02
N LEU A 178 11.92 2.21 2.96
CA LEU A 178 12.27 3.01 1.77
C LEU A 178 13.78 2.95 1.46
N MET A 179 14.62 3.06 2.50
CA MET A 179 16.08 2.96 2.34
C MET A 179 16.51 1.59 1.81
N LYS A 180 15.85 0.51 2.22
CA LYS A 180 16.08 -0.83 1.65
C LYS A 180 15.77 -0.87 0.16
N ILE A 181 14.66 -0.28 -0.28
CA ILE A 181 14.25 -0.22 -1.68
C ILE A 181 15.29 0.57 -2.49
N ILE A 182 15.63 1.78 -2.05
CA ILE A 182 16.62 2.64 -2.74
C ILE A 182 17.97 1.92 -2.87
N ASN A 183 18.44 1.26 -1.80
CA ASN A 183 19.70 0.53 -1.85
C ASN A 183 19.66 -0.66 -2.82
N GLN A 184 18.55 -1.39 -2.89
CA GLN A 184 18.39 -2.48 -3.87
C GLN A 184 18.45 -1.93 -5.30
N VAL A 185 17.84 -0.78 -5.56
CA VAL A 185 17.86 -0.12 -6.87
C VAL A 185 19.28 0.35 -7.23
N ILE A 186 20.01 0.95 -6.29
CA ILE A 186 21.39 1.44 -6.54
C ILE A 186 22.37 0.29 -6.80
N HIS A 187 22.24 -0.85 -6.10
CA HIS A 187 23.20 -1.95 -6.20
C HIS A 187 22.87 -2.98 -7.27
N ASN A 188 21.62 -3.03 -7.75
CA ASN A 188 21.16 -3.95 -8.79
C ASN A 188 20.86 -3.26 -10.13
N GLY A 189 21.04 -1.94 -10.21
CA GLY A 189 20.83 -1.12 -11.42
C GLY A 189 22.08 -0.97 -12.28
#